data_AF-A0A382JPN7-F1
#
_entry.id   AF-A0A382JPN7-F1
#
_cell.length_a   1.000
_cell.length_b   1.000
_cell.length_c   1.000
_cell.angle_alpha   90.00
_cell.angle_beta   90.00
_cell.angle_gamma   90.00
#
_symmetry.space_group_name_H-M   'P 1'
#
loop_
_entity.id
_entity.type
_entity.pdbx_description
1 polymer ?
#
loop_
_entity_poly.entity_id
_entity_poly.type
_entity_poly.pdbx_seq_one_letter_code
_entity_poly.pdbx_strand_id
1 'polypeptide(L)'
;MTSISPGNPGPNDAINALVRNVVKTRYEDLSEGAVDATKTFVLDAFGVAIVGTLAPGVPETLGLLDEWGGKAESTVLVSGERLPAPSSAMMNSFLMHNQEFDPVHDLAVVHAFTTVLPVALAVAEAQGGVTGRELLTAVALGVDVACSIGISSRSPMTHFRPGTLGAFGAVAAAGKISGLDRATLTHAMGIVYSQICGTLQPHTEGVQVNSMQTGFNARAAVTAISLADRGIQGPTEVLEGRYGYFPLFEGKYDVEDVLANLGSVWQVEQIGHKPFPCGRLTHG
;
A
#
# COMPACT_ATOMS: atom_id res chain seq x y z
N MET A 1 -27.78 12.78 19.03
CA MET A 1 -28.29 11.74 18.12
C MET A 1 -29.37 12.37 17.24
N THR A 2 -28.96 12.99 16.15
CA THR A 2 -29.87 13.45 15.10
C THR A 2 -29.92 12.36 14.04
N SER A 3 -31.10 11.79 13.82
CA SER A 3 -31.32 10.74 12.83
C SER A 3 -31.09 11.32 11.44
N ILE A 4 -29.93 11.01 10.86
CA ILE A 4 -29.68 11.20 9.44
C ILE A 4 -30.47 10.08 8.75
N SER A 5 -31.47 10.45 7.95
CA SER A 5 -32.16 9.51 7.06
C SER A 5 -31.12 8.68 6.30
N PRO A 6 -31.32 7.36 6.13
CA PRO A 6 -30.43 6.58 5.28
C PRO A 6 -30.52 7.20 3.89
N GLY A 7 -29.43 7.86 3.49
CA GLY A 7 -29.26 8.26 2.10
C GLY A 7 -29.45 7.02 1.25
N ASN A 8 -30.17 7.19 0.14
CA ASN A 8 -30.32 6.18 -0.91
C ASN A 8 -28.96 5.47 -1.08
N PRO A 9 -28.86 4.12 -0.97
CA PRO A 9 -27.58 3.44 -1.12
C PRO A 9 -27.01 3.86 -2.48
N GLY A 10 -25.87 4.54 -2.43
CA GLY A 10 -25.20 5.03 -3.62
C GLY A 10 -24.85 3.87 -4.55
N PRO A 11 -24.46 4.15 -5.80
CA PRO A 11 -23.85 3.13 -6.65
C PRO A 11 -22.73 2.42 -5.86
N ASN A 12 -22.63 1.12 -6.05
CA ASN A 12 -21.74 0.20 -5.34
C ASN A 12 -20.29 0.75 -5.31
N ASP A 13 -19.81 1.26 -4.16
CA ASP A 13 -18.50 1.92 -4.00
C ASP A 13 -17.39 1.14 -4.73
N ALA A 14 -16.55 1.84 -5.50
CA ALA A 14 -15.50 1.30 -6.35
C ALA A 14 -14.57 0.33 -5.62
N ILE A 15 -14.39 0.48 -4.29
CA ILE A 15 -13.62 -0.47 -3.49
C ILE A 15 -14.15 -1.88 -3.61
N ASN A 16 -15.47 -2.07 -3.77
CA ASN A 16 -16.08 -3.38 -3.87
C ASN A 16 -15.67 -4.10 -5.16
N ALA A 17 -15.48 -3.36 -6.26
CA ALA A 17 -14.99 -3.91 -7.51
C ALA A 17 -13.51 -4.30 -7.40
N LEU A 18 -12.70 -3.45 -6.78
CA LEU A 18 -11.28 -3.71 -6.50
C LEU A 18 -11.10 -4.96 -5.61
N VAL A 19 -11.82 -5.04 -4.49
CA VAL A 19 -11.80 -6.20 -3.58
C VAL A 19 -12.22 -7.48 -4.31
N ARG A 20 -13.29 -7.44 -5.11
CA ARG A 20 -13.70 -8.59 -5.94
C ARG A 20 -12.59 -9.02 -6.88
N ASN A 21 -11.87 -8.08 -7.49
CA ASN A 21 -10.75 -8.37 -8.38
C ASN A 21 -9.61 -9.06 -7.64
N VAL A 22 -9.21 -8.53 -6.48
CA VAL A 22 -8.15 -9.11 -5.64
C VAL A 22 -8.46 -10.57 -5.27
N VAL A 23 -9.67 -10.83 -4.79
CA VAL A 23 -10.07 -12.18 -4.36
C VAL A 23 -10.07 -13.16 -5.53
N LYS A 24 -10.63 -12.78 -6.69
CA LYS A 24 -10.84 -13.70 -7.83
C LYS A 24 -9.56 -14.00 -8.62
N THR A 25 -8.64 -13.04 -8.75
CA THR A 25 -7.49 -13.13 -9.66
C THR A 25 -6.51 -14.19 -9.21
N ARG A 26 -6.03 -15.01 -10.13
CA ARG A 26 -4.98 -16.02 -9.93
C ARG A 26 -3.71 -15.61 -10.65
N TYR A 27 -2.62 -16.34 -10.38
CA TYR A 27 -1.35 -16.10 -11.05
C TYR A 27 -1.47 -16.22 -12.57
N GLU A 28 -2.26 -17.19 -13.05
CA GLU A 28 -2.48 -17.44 -14.47
C GLU A 28 -3.27 -16.34 -15.18
N ASP A 29 -3.91 -15.45 -14.43
CA ASP A 29 -4.66 -14.32 -14.98
C ASP A 29 -3.76 -13.08 -15.18
N LEU A 30 -2.52 -13.09 -14.65
CA LEU A 30 -1.53 -12.04 -14.89
C LEU A 30 -0.99 -12.12 -16.32
N SER A 31 -0.76 -10.97 -16.96
CA SER A 31 0.02 -10.92 -18.19
C SER A 31 1.49 -11.31 -17.91
N GLU A 32 2.20 -11.79 -18.92
CA GLU A 32 3.64 -12.03 -18.83
C GLU A 32 4.39 -10.73 -18.46
N GLY A 33 3.98 -9.61 -19.06
CA GLY A 33 4.52 -8.27 -18.77
C GLY A 33 4.34 -7.88 -17.30
N ALA A 34 3.17 -8.10 -16.71
CA ALA A 34 2.92 -7.80 -15.30
C ALA A 34 3.79 -8.65 -14.37
N VAL A 35 3.96 -9.93 -14.67
CA VAL A 35 4.84 -10.82 -13.91
C VAL A 35 6.28 -10.33 -13.95
N ASP A 36 6.80 -9.99 -15.13
CA ASP A 36 8.19 -9.58 -15.29
C ASP A 36 8.46 -8.17 -14.75
N ALA A 37 7.53 -7.24 -14.92
CA ALA A 37 7.58 -5.93 -14.28
C ALA A 37 7.57 -6.06 -12.75
N THR A 38 6.70 -6.92 -12.19
CA THR A 38 6.65 -7.15 -10.74
C THR A 38 7.98 -7.69 -10.22
N LYS A 39 8.58 -8.70 -10.87
CA LYS A 39 9.90 -9.22 -10.48
C LYS A 39 10.98 -8.13 -10.53
N THR A 40 10.95 -7.31 -11.59
CA THR A 40 11.92 -6.22 -11.79
C THR A 40 11.83 -5.20 -10.66
N PHE A 41 10.63 -4.75 -10.32
CA PHE A 41 10.45 -3.78 -9.23
C PHE A 41 10.62 -4.38 -7.84
N VAL A 42 10.41 -5.69 -7.65
CA VAL A 42 10.83 -6.38 -6.42
C VAL A 42 12.36 -6.32 -6.26
N LEU A 43 13.10 -6.59 -7.34
CA LEU A 43 14.56 -6.50 -7.32
C LEU A 43 15.05 -5.07 -7.07
N ASP A 44 14.45 -4.10 -7.75
CA ASP A 44 14.72 -2.67 -7.56
C ASP A 44 14.50 -2.23 -6.10
N ALA A 45 13.36 -2.61 -5.51
CA ALA A 45 13.03 -2.29 -4.13
C ALA A 45 14.02 -2.87 -3.11
N PHE A 46 14.60 -4.07 -3.37
CA PHE A 46 15.69 -4.58 -2.55
C PHE A 46 16.97 -3.73 -2.68
N GLY A 47 17.30 -3.28 -3.89
CA GLY A 47 18.41 -2.36 -4.11
C GLY A 47 18.23 -1.04 -3.36
N VAL A 48 17.02 -0.47 -3.45
CA VAL A 48 16.66 0.76 -2.72
C VAL A 48 16.72 0.55 -1.21
N ALA A 49 16.22 -0.57 -0.68
CA ALA A 49 16.28 -0.88 0.74
C ALA A 49 17.71 -0.98 1.28
N ILE A 50 18.65 -1.53 0.50
CA ILE A 50 20.07 -1.60 0.86
C ILE A 50 20.64 -0.19 1.03
N VAL A 51 20.45 0.69 0.05
CA VAL A 51 20.93 2.08 0.14
C VAL A 51 20.17 2.86 1.22
N GLY A 52 18.91 2.49 1.47
CA GLY A 52 18.08 3.07 2.51
C GLY A 52 18.58 2.84 3.92
N THR A 53 19.42 1.81 4.16
CA THR A 53 20.06 1.61 5.47
C THR A 53 20.99 2.75 5.88
N LEU A 54 21.43 3.58 4.93
CA LEU A 54 22.33 4.71 5.16
C LEU A 54 21.58 6.00 5.54
N ALA A 55 20.24 5.99 5.53
CA ALA A 55 19.46 7.20 5.79
C ALA A 55 19.37 7.54 7.29
N PRO A 56 19.29 8.83 7.64
CA PRO A 56 19.06 9.26 9.02
C PRO A 56 17.76 8.69 9.60
N GLY A 57 17.76 8.36 10.89
CA GLY A 57 16.58 7.82 11.59
C GLY A 57 16.46 6.29 11.53
N VAL A 58 17.29 5.59 10.75
CA VAL A 58 17.26 4.13 10.64
C VAL A 58 17.63 3.45 11.97
N PRO A 59 18.78 3.73 12.60
CA PRO A 59 19.12 3.14 13.91
C PRO A 59 18.10 3.48 15.00
N GLU A 60 17.60 4.71 15.03
CA GLU A 60 16.64 5.17 16.03
C GLU A 60 15.28 4.47 15.88
N THR A 61 14.81 4.31 14.64
CA THR A 61 13.56 3.60 14.37
C THR A 61 13.68 2.12 14.68
N LEU A 62 14.77 1.47 14.25
CA LEU A 62 14.98 0.05 14.48
C LEU A 62 15.13 -0.25 15.99
N GLY A 63 15.92 0.56 16.71
CA GLY A 63 16.06 0.44 18.16
C GLY A 63 14.73 0.59 18.89
N LEU A 64 13.90 1.56 18.52
CA LEU A 64 12.56 1.72 19.10
C LEU A 64 11.65 0.50 18.84
N LEU A 65 11.67 -0.02 17.61
CA LEU A 65 10.83 -1.17 17.24
C LEU A 65 11.29 -2.47 17.94
N ASP A 66 12.59 -2.63 18.17
CA ASP A 66 13.15 -3.73 18.97
C ASP A 66 12.79 -3.58 20.46
N GLU A 67 12.89 -2.37 21.02
CA GLU A 67 12.52 -2.08 22.42
C GLU A 67 11.05 -2.38 22.73
N TRP A 68 10.14 -2.10 21.78
CA TRP A 68 8.72 -2.50 21.91
C TRP A 68 8.54 -4.02 21.96
N GLY A 69 9.48 -4.77 21.37
CA GLY A 69 9.53 -6.21 21.36
C GLY A 69 8.32 -6.88 20.70
N GLY A 70 8.11 -8.14 21.05
CA GLY A 70 7.01 -8.96 20.55
C GLY A 70 7.47 -10.24 19.88
N LYS A 71 6.55 -10.91 19.18
CA LYS A 71 6.85 -12.18 18.52
C LYS A 71 7.71 -11.94 17.27
N ALA A 72 8.83 -12.64 17.15
CA ALA A 72 9.69 -12.60 15.96
C ALA A 72 9.03 -13.35 14.79
N GLU A 73 8.28 -12.61 13.96
CA GLU A 73 7.45 -13.16 12.88
C GLU A 73 8.04 -12.89 11.50
N SER A 74 8.66 -11.73 11.30
CA SER A 74 9.23 -11.36 10.01
C SER A 74 10.53 -10.56 10.13
N THR A 75 11.36 -10.70 9.11
CA THR A 75 12.69 -10.15 8.95
C THR A 75 12.66 -8.68 8.53
N VAL A 76 13.42 -7.85 9.25
CA VAL A 76 13.87 -6.54 8.80
C VAL A 76 14.97 -6.77 7.75
N LEU A 77 14.75 -6.24 6.55
CA LEU A 77 15.66 -6.40 5.43
C LEU A 77 17.04 -5.85 5.77
N VAL A 78 18.06 -6.48 5.20
CA VAL A 78 19.48 -6.15 5.37
C VAL A 78 20.03 -6.47 6.76
N SER A 79 19.42 -6.00 7.86
CA SER A 79 19.90 -6.31 9.22
C SER A 79 19.68 -7.77 9.61
N GLY A 80 18.62 -8.40 9.11
CA GLY A 80 18.25 -9.78 9.44
C GLY A 80 17.57 -9.92 10.81
N GLU A 81 17.36 -8.82 11.52
CA GLU A 81 16.60 -8.81 12.77
C GLU A 81 15.17 -9.26 12.53
N ARG A 82 14.58 -10.00 13.47
CA ARG A 82 13.21 -10.50 13.35
C ARG A 82 12.30 -9.84 14.37
N LEU A 83 11.30 -9.14 13.88
CA LEU A 83 10.33 -8.37 14.66
C LEU A 83 8.90 -8.89 14.42
N PRO A 84 7.90 -8.41 15.19
CA PRO A 84 6.50 -8.59 14.80
C PRO A 84 6.25 -8.12 13.37
N ALA A 85 5.41 -8.83 12.63
CA ALA A 85 5.08 -8.50 11.24
C ALA A 85 4.70 -7.00 11.02
N PRO A 86 3.89 -6.33 11.87
CA PRO A 86 3.62 -4.90 11.68
C PRO A 86 4.86 -4.01 11.86
N SER A 87 5.80 -4.40 12.72
CA SER A 87 7.05 -3.67 12.98
C SER A 87 8.06 -3.86 11.85
N SER A 88 8.25 -5.10 11.38
CA SER A 88 9.14 -5.37 10.24
C SER A 88 8.61 -4.72 8.96
N ALA A 89 7.30 -4.75 8.72
CA ALA A 89 6.69 -4.06 7.59
C ALA A 89 6.92 -2.54 7.62
N MET A 90 6.76 -1.91 8.79
CA MET A 90 7.05 -0.49 9.00
C MET A 90 8.51 -0.15 8.68
N MET A 91 9.44 -0.93 9.24
CA MET A 91 10.88 -0.69 9.04
C MET A 91 11.29 -0.90 7.58
N ASN A 92 10.84 -1.99 6.96
CA ASN A 92 11.14 -2.31 5.56
C ASN A 92 10.57 -1.25 4.62
N SER A 93 9.38 -0.72 4.92
CA SER A 93 8.79 0.37 4.16
C SER A 93 9.58 1.68 4.29
N PHE A 94 10.07 1.99 5.49
CA PHE A 94 10.95 3.14 5.68
C PHE A 94 12.26 2.99 4.89
N LEU A 95 12.90 1.82 4.94
CA LEU A 95 14.10 1.51 4.16
C LEU A 95 13.87 1.64 2.65
N MET A 96 12.69 1.24 2.17
CA MET A 96 12.34 1.30 0.75
C MET A 96 11.95 2.70 0.26
N HIS A 97 11.87 3.73 1.10
CA HIS A 97 11.40 5.06 0.66
C HIS A 97 12.29 6.23 1.11
N ASN A 98 13.14 6.03 2.12
CA ASN A 98 13.86 7.13 2.77
C ASN A 98 14.82 7.94 1.89
N GLN A 99 15.35 7.35 0.81
CA GLN A 99 16.19 8.05 -0.17
C GLN A 99 15.39 8.65 -1.33
N GLU A 100 14.06 8.51 -1.32
CA GLU A 100 13.18 8.86 -2.44
C GLU A 100 13.65 8.27 -3.78
N PHE A 101 14.28 7.09 -3.77
CA PHE A 101 14.83 6.45 -4.98
C PHE A 101 13.93 5.35 -5.55
N ASP A 102 12.86 5.06 -4.83
CA ASP A 102 11.88 4.04 -5.14
C ASP A 102 11.05 4.35 -6.40
N PRO A 103 10.52 3.30 -7.05
CA PRO A 103 9.83 3.44 -8.31
C PRO A 103 8.46 4.09 -8.10
N VAL A 104 8.00 4.83 -9.11
CA VAL A 104 6.81 5.68 -9.00
C VAL A 104 5.86 5.45 -10.16
N HIS A 105 4.56 5.46 -9.86
CA HIS A 105 3.54 5.54 -10.88
C HIS A 105 3.18 7.01 -11.11
N ASP A 106 3.67 7.60 -12.21
CA ASP A 106 3.58 9.04 -12.47
C ASP A 106 2.13 9.54 -12.53
N LEU A 107 1.23 8.83 -13.24
CA LEU A 107 -0.16 9.25 -13.36
C LEU A 107 -0.93 9.18 -12.02
N ALA A 108 -0.72 8.12 -11.24
CA ALA A 108 -1.35 7.96 -9.93
C ALA A 108 -0.74 8.92 -8.89
N VAL A 109 0.52 9.32 -9.07
CA VAL A 109 1.37 9.99 -8.08
C VAL A 109 1.47 9.12 -6.81
N VAL A 110 1.84 7.84 -7.00
CA VAL A 110 1.91 6.83 -5.93
C VAL A 110 3.22 6.05 -6.00
N HIS A 111 3.86 5.88 -4.85
CA HIS A 111 5.02 5.02 -4.62
C HIS A 111 4.60 3.65 -4.10
N ALA A 112 3.88 2.86 -4.91
CA ALA A 112 3.14 1.69 -4.41
C ALA A 112 4.04 0.64 -3.74
N PHE A 113 5.21 0.36 -4.34
CA PHE A 113 6.14 -0.66 -3.83
C PHE A 113 6.65 -0.36 -2.42
N THR A 114 6.74 0.92 -2.03
CA THR A 114 7.23 1.31 -0.70
C THR A 114 6.34 0.84 0.44
N THR A 115 5.08 0.49 0.19
CA THR A 115 4.15 0.01 1.22
C THR A 115 3.66 -1.40 0.92
N VAL A 116 3.35 -1.69 -0.35
CA VAL A 116 2.81 -2.98 -0.79
C VAL A 116 3.80 -4.12 -0.55
N LEU A 117 5.05 -3.98 -1.01
CA LEU A 117 6.03 -5.05 -0.93
C LEU A 117 6.47 -5.37 0.52
N PRO A 118 6.79 -4.37 1.37
CA PRO A 118 7.09 -4.62 2.79
C PRO A 118 6.01 -5.40 3.52
N VAL A 119 4.74 -5.05 3.30
CA VAL A 119 3.60 -5.72 3.93
C VAL A 119 3.41 -7.13 3.37
N ALA A 120 3.53 -7.29 2.05
CA ALA A 120 3.45 -8.60 1.41
C ALA A 120 4.53 -9.55 1.94
N LEU A 121 5.79 -9.10 2.04
CA LEU A 121 6.89 -9.87 2.61
C LEU A 121 6.65 -10.22 4.08
N ALA A 122 6.22 -9.23 4.89
CA ALA A 122 6.02 -9.44 6.31
C ALA A 122 4.91 -10.46 6.60
N VAL A 123 3.79 -10.36 5.89
CA VAL A 123 2.67 -11.29 6.05
C VAL A 123 3.00 -12.66 5.47
N ALA A 124 3.69 -12.73 4.33
CA ALA A 124 4.11 -13.99 3.73
C ALA A 124 5.06 -14.79 4.63
N GLU A 125 6.05 -14.11 5.23
CA GLU A 125 6.99 -14.75 6.14
C GLU A 125 6.32 -15.18 7.45
N ALA A 126 5.46 -14.33 8.02
CA ALA A 126 4.74 -14.64 9.25
C ALA A 126 3.78 -15.82 9.10
N GLN A 127 3.10 -15.93 7.95
CA GLN A 127 2.21 -17.04 7.60
C GLN A 127 2.99 -18.32 7.28
N GLY A 128 4.12 -18.19 6.59
CA GLY A 128 4.91 -19.31 6.09
C GLY A 128 4.26 -20.02 4.89
N GLY A 129 5.07 -20.69 4.07
CA GLY A 129 4.59 -21.53 2.96
C GLY A 129 4.09 -20.77 1.72
N VAL A 130 4.21 -19.43 1.70
CA VAL A 130 3.82 -18.61 0.53
C VAL A 130 4.86 -18.76 -0.58
N THR A 131 4.40 -19.17 -1.76
CA THR A 131 5.23 -19.35 -2.95
C THR A 131 5.55 -18.01 -3.62
N GLY A 132 6.61 -18.00 -4.45
CA GLY A 132 6.94 -16.82 -5.24
C GLY A 132 5.81 -16.40 -6.20
N ARG A 133 5.02 -17.35 -6.71
CA ARG A 133 3.85 -17.04 -7.55
C ARG A 133 2.78 -16.30 -6.77
N GLU A 134 2.43 -16.78 -5.57
CA GLU A 134 1.45 -16.13 -4.71
C GLU A 134 1.91 -14.73 -4.29
N LEU A 135 3.20 -14.57 -3.94
CA LEU A 135 3.78 -13.27 -3.60
C LEU A 135 3.70 -12.30 -4.79
N LEU A 136 4.11 -12.72 -5.99
CA LEU A 136 4.05 -11.88 -7.19
C LEU A 136 2.62 -11.46 -7.53
N THR A 137 1.65 -12.38 -7.45
CA THR A 137 0.23 -12.07 -7.66
C THR A 137 -0.29 -11.06 -6.64
N ALA A 138 0.04 -11.23 -5.37
CA ALA A 138 -0.37 -10.32 -4.31
C ALA A 138 0.22 -8.91 -4.50
N VAL A 139 1.52 -8.82 -4.83
CA VAL A 139 2.19 -7.54 -5.06
C VAL A 139 1.60 -6.82 -6.27
N ALA A 140 1.42 -7.52 -7.41
CA ALA A 140 0.82 -6.93 -8.61
C ALA A 140 -0.59 -6.38 -8.33
N LEU A 141 -1.43 -7.15 -7.63
CA LEU A 141 -2.77 -6.71 -7.23
C LEU A 141 -2.75 -5.54 -6.24
N GLY A 142 -1.80 -5.51 -5.31
CA GLY A 142 -1.64 -4.40 -4.38
C GLY A 142 -1.26 -3.11 -5.09
N VAL A 143 -0.32 -3.20 -6.04
CA VAL A 143 0.07 -2.09 -6.91
C VAL A 143 -1.13 -1.59 -7.71
N ASP A 144 -1.86 -2.51 -8.35
CA ASP A 144 -3.08 -2.18 -9.10
C ASP A 144 -4.07 -1.42 -8.25
N VAL A 145 -4.39 -1.89 -7.04
CA VAL A 145 -5.35 -1.21 -6.16
C VAL A 145 -4.88 0.20 -5.80
N ALA A 146 -3.63 0.36 -5.35
CA ALA A 146 -3.12 1.67 -4.94
C ALA A 146 -3.10 2.67 -6.12
N CYS A 147 -2.60 2.24 -7.28
CA CYS A 147 -2.49 3.09 -8.47
C CYS A 147 -3.86 3.40 -9.07
N SER A 148 -4.77 2.41 -9.11
CA SER A 148 -6.16 2.57 -9.56
C SER A 148 -6.89 3.70 -8.82
N ILE A 149 -6.76 3.73 -7.49
CA ILE A 149 -7.39 4.79 -6.69
C ILE A 149 -6.73 6.15 -7.01
N GLY A 150 -5.41 6.20 -7.15
CA GLY A 150 -4.70 7.44 -7.48
C GLY A 150 -5.05 8.01 -8.86
N ILE A 151 -5.11 7.15 -9.88
CA ILE A 151 -5.48 7.51 -11.27
C ILE A 151 -6.91 8.07 -11.34
N SER A 152 -7.79 7.61 -10.44
CA SER A 152 -9.17 8.06 -10.37
C SER A 152 -9.30 9.51 -9.90
N SER A 153 -8.27 10.11 -9.31
CA SER A 153 -8.32 11.52 -8.92
C SER A 153 -8.23 12.46 -10.13
N ARG A 154 -9.05 13.51 -10.11
CA ARG A 154 -9.02 14.61 -11.11
C ARG A 154 -8.59 15.93 -10.49
N SER A 155 -8.04 15.91 -9.28
CA SER A 155 -7.63 17.09 -8.55
C SER A 155 -6.11 17.20 -8.42
N PRO A 156 -5.59 18.43 -8.27
CA PRO A 156 -4.22 18.65 -7.85
C PRO A 156 -3.96 17.99 -6.50
N MET A 157 -2.74 17.51 -6.30
CA MET A 157 -2.31 16.90 -5.05
C MET A 157 -2.28 17.94 -3.92
N THR A 158 -3.01 17.67 -2.83
CA THR A 158 -3.07 18.52 -1.63
C THR A 158 -2.51 17.82 -0.39
N HIS A 159 -2.23 16.52 -0.49
CA HIS A 159 -1.76 15.68 0.58
C HIS A 159 -0.82 14.60 0.01
N PHE A 160 -0.15 13.85 0.87
CA PHE A 160 0.83 12.87 0.42
C PHE A 160 0.15 11.54 0.05
N ARG A 161 -0.23 11.39 -1.23
CA ARG A 161 -0.86 10.17 -1.77
C ARG A 161 -0.11 8.87 -1.48
N PRO A 162 1.23 8.79 -1.60
CA PRO A 162 1.98 7.60 -1.20
C PRO A 162 1.74 7.20 0.27
N GLY A 163 1.66 8.19 1.16
CA GLY A 163 1.30 8.01 2.57
C GLY A 163 -0.19 7.79 2.86
N THR A 164 -1.02 7.52 1.84
CA THR A 164 -2.44 7.12 2.00
C THR A 164 -2.73 5.88 1.16
N LEU A 165 -2.60 6.00 -0.16
CA LEU A 165 -3.00 5.00 -1.15
C LEU A 165 -2.19 3.70 -1.09
N GLY A 166 -0.93 3.79 -0.67
CA GLY A 166 -0.09 2.61 -0.41
C GLY A 166 -0.71 1.66 0.61
N ALA A 167 -1.49 2.17 1.57
CA ALA A 167 -2.14 1.36 2.61
C ALA A 167 -3.24 0.46 2.04
N PHE A 168 -4.06 0.97 1.11
CA PHE A 168 -5.08 0.17 0.43
C PHE A 168 -4.45 -0.94 -0.42
N GLY A 169 -3.39 -0.61 -1.17
CA GLY A 169 -2.63 -1.61 -1.92
C GLY A 169 -2.01 -2.68 -1.03
N ALA A 170 -1.45 -2.27 0.11
CA ALA A 170 -0.86 -3.19 1.08
C ALA A 170 -1.90 -4.13 1.70
N VAL A 171 -3.10 -3.63 2.01
CA VAL A 171 -4.22 -4.48 2.46
C VAL A 171 -4.67 -5.45 1.37
N ALA A 172 -4.73 -5.02 0.10
CA ALA A 172 -5.03 -5.92 -1.00
C ALA A 172 -4.00 -7.05 -1.12
N ALA A 173 -2.71 -6.73 -1.08
CA ALA A 173 -1.65 -7.72 -1.18
C ALA A 173 -1.66 -8.71 -0.01
N ALA A 174 -1.66 -8.22 1.23
CA ALA A 174 -1.67 -9.10 2.39
C ALA A 174 -2.99 -9.87 2.53
N GLY A 175 -4.14 -9.28 2.18
CA GLY A 175 -5.41 -9.99 2.14
C GLY A 175 -5.42 -11.13 1.11
N LYS A 176 -4.74 -10.93 -0.03
CA LYS A 176 -4.54 -11.99 -1.04
C LYS A 176 -3.68 -13.13 -0.50
N ILE A 177 -2.57 -12.80 0.18
CA ILE A 177 -1.66 -13.79 0.77
C ILE A 177 -2.36 -14.60 1.87
N SER A 178 -3.14 -13.92 2.73
CA SER A 178 -3.89 -14.55 3.82
C SER A 178 -5.16 -15.27 3.36
N GLY A 179 -5.50 -15.22 2.07
CA GLY A 179 -6.68 -15.90 1.52
C GLY A 179 -7.99 -15.37 2.07
N LEU A 180 -8.07 -14.07 2.41
CA LEU A 180 -9.27 -13.47 2.97
C LEU A 180 -10.44 -13.52 1.97
N ASP A 181 -11.64 -13.75 2.49
CA ASP A 181 -12.85 -13.62 1.69
C ASP A 181 -13.19 -12.15 1.39
N ARG A 182 -14.16 -11.95 0.50
CA ARG A 182 -14.60 -10.62 0.07
C ARG A 182 -15.05 -9.75 1.25
N ALA A 183 -15.81 -10.30 2.20
CA ALA A 183 -16.38 -9.51 3.29
C ALA A 183 -15.27 -9.04 4.24
N THR A 184 -14.37 -9.94 4.61
CA THR A 184 -13.24 -9.68 5.51
C THR A 184 -12.27 -8.69 4.89
N LEU A 185 -11.95 -8.84 3.59
CA LEU A 185 -11.09 -7.89 2.89
C LEU A 185 -11.74 -6.50 2.77
N THR A 186 -13.06 -6.41 2.51
CA THR A 186 -13.77 -5.11 2.53
C THR A 186 -13.67 -4.45 3.91
N HIS A 187 -13.85 -5.19 5.00
CA HIS A 187 -13.68 -4.62 6.35
C HIS A 187 -12.23 -4.20 6.62
N ALA A 188 -11.23 -4.97 6.17
CA ALA A 188 -9.83 -4.58 6.28
C ALA A 188 -9.54 -3.26 5.53
N MET A 189 -10.11 -3.07 4.33
CA MET A 189 -10.04 -1.80 3.59
C MET A 189 -10.62 -0.63 4.40
N GLY A 190 -11.74 -0.85 5.08
CA GLY A 190 -12.35 0.15 5.97
C GLY A 190 -11.50 0.47 7.19
N ILE A 191 -10.91 -0.55 7.80
CA ILE A 191 -10.07 -0.38 8.99
C ILE A 191 -8.77 0.36 8.64
N VAL A 192 -8.15 0.05 7.49
CA VAL A 192 -6.95 0.77 7.06
C VAL A 192 -7.30 2.20 6.65
N TYR A 193 -8.44 2.43 6.00
CA TYR A 193 -8.93 3.78 5.69
C TYR A 193 -9.04 4.65 6.93
N SER A 194 -9.44 4.06 8.06
CA SER A 194 -9.55 4.78 9.34
C SER A 194 -8.20 5.07 10.01
N GLN A 195 -7.08 4.62 9.43
CA GLN A 195 -5.72 4.75 9.96
C GLN A 195 -4.77 5.52 9.04
N ILE A 196 -5.13 5.78 7.78
CA ILE A 196 -4.23 6.42 6.82
C ILE A 196 -3.77 7.78 7.33
N CYS A 197 -2.50 8.10 7.09
CA CYS A 197 -1.91 9.42 7.35
C CYS A 197 -1.56 10.08 6.02
N GLY A 198 -0.53 10.94 5.92
CA GLY A 198 -0.11 11.49 4.63
C GLY A 198 -0.29 13.00 4.50
N THR A 199 0.62 13.77 5.09
CA THR A 199 0.77 15.22 4.89
C THR A 199 1.98 15.54 4.02
N LEU A 200 1.91 16.67 3.31
CA LEU A 200 3.03 17.21 2.54
C LEU A 200 3.96 18.10 3.37
N GLN A 201 3.60 18.44 4.63
CA GLN A 201 4.42 19.31 5.48
C GLN A 201 5.88 18.82 5.62
N PRO A 202 6.16 17.50 5.80
CA PRO A 202 7.53 17.01 5.86
C PRO A 202 8.36 17.26 4.59
N HIS A 203 7.72 17.31 3.40
CA HIS A 203 8.42 17.66 2.16
C HIS A 203 8.88 19.12 2.18
N THR A 204 8.07 20.02 2.75
CA THR A 204 8.40 21.44 2.87
C THR A 204 9.52 21.67 3.88
N GLU A 205 9.55 20.88 4.96
CA GLU A 205 10.52 21.03 6.05
C GLU A 205 11.79 20.20 5.87
N GLY A 206 11.78 19.22 4.96
CA GLY A 206 12.93 18.34 4.70
C GLY A 206 13.25 17.41 5.88
N VAL A 207 12.22 16.92 6.59
CA VAL A 207 12.40 16.06 7.78
C VAL A 207 12.16 14.59 7.47
N GLN A 208 12.85 13.71 8.21
CA GLN A 208 12.90 12.26 7.98
C GLN A 208 11.53 11.58 8.00
N VAL A 209 10.58 12.16 8.75
CA VAL A 209 9.22 11.62 8.85
C VAL A 209 8.53 11.59 7.49
N ASN A 210 9.01 12.35 6.48
CA ASN A 210 8.48 12.31 5.13
C ASN A 210 8.29 10.87 4.63
N SER A 211 9.38 10.11 4.67
CA SER A 211 9.39 8.73 4.20
C SER A 211 8.84 7.75 5.22
N MET A 212 8.79 8.12 6.51
CA MET A 212 8.18 7.29 7.53
C MET A 212 6.65 7.17 7.36
N GLN A 213 6.02 8.08 6.61
CA GLN A 213 4.57 8.01 6.36
C GLN A 213 4.17 6.72 5.64
N THR A 214 4.96 6.20 4.71
CA THR A 214 4.70 4.88 4.09
C THR A 214 4.86 3.76 5.11
N GLY A 215 5.83 3.86 6.02
CA GLY A 215 6.03 2.94 7.13
C GLY A 215 4.85 2.88 8.10
N PHE A 216 4.28 4.04 8.46
CA PHE A 216 3.07 4.09 9.28
C PHE A 216 1.89 3.37 8.61
N ASN A 217 1.74 3.52 7.30
CA ASN A 217 0.70 2.84 6.53
C ASN A 217 0.96 1.34 6.37
N ALA A 218 2.22 0.92 6.25
CA ALA A 218 2.60 -0.49 6.22
C ALA A 218 2.18 -1.19 7.53
N ARG A 219 2.50 -0.58 8.68
CA ARG A 219 2.05 -1.03 10.00
C ARG A 219 0.52 -1.09 10.08
N ALA A 220 -0.15 -0.03 9.62
CA ALA A 220 -1.60 0.08 9.66
C ALA A 220 -2.29 -1.01 8.82
N ALA A 221 -1.72 -1.37 7.67
CA ALA A 221 -2.26 -2.43 6.81
C ALA A 221 -2.20 -3.82 7.47
N VAL A 222 -1.05 -4.19 8.06
CA VAL A 222 -0.92 -5.44 8.82
C VAL A 222 -1.88 -5.47 10.01
N THR A 223 -2.02 -4.34 10.69
CA THR A 223 -2.98 -4.18 11.80
C THR A 223 -4.42 -4.34 11.31
N ALA A 224 -4.79 -3.71 10.19
CA ALA A 224 -6.14 -3.75 9.64
C ALA A 224 -6.59 -5.15 9.26
N ILE A 225 -5.72 -5.92 8.61
CA ILE A 225 -5.99 -7.32 8.27
C ILE A 225 -6.12 -8.16 9.54
N SER A 226 -5.22 -7.99 10.50
CA SER A 226 -5.28 -8.72 11.78
C SER A 226 -6.58 -8.45 12.55
N LEU A 227 -7.07 -7.20 12.51
CA LEU A 227 -8.35 -6.83 13.13
C LEU A 227 -9.54 -7.43 12.37
N ALA A 228 -9.55 -7.32 11.03
CA ALA A 228 -10.62 -7.84 10.20
C ALA A 228 -10.73 -9.37 10.30
N ASP A 229 -9.60 -10.09 10.30
CA ASP A 229 -9.54 -11.55 10.48
C ASP A 229 -10.14 -12.00 11.83
N ARG A 230 -10.12 -11.12 12.83
CA ARG A 230 -10.77 -11.33 14.14
C ARG A 230 -12.23 -10.86 14.19
N GLY A 231 -12.82 -10.50 13.05
CA GLY A 231 -14.22 -10.13 12.92
C GLY A 231 -14.52 -8.66 13.27
N ILE A 232 -13.51 -7.81 13.46
CA ILE A 232 -13.73 -6.37 13.59
C ILE A 232 -14.19 -5.81 12.25
N GLN A 233 -15.26 -5.01 12.28
CA GLN A 233 -15.86 -4.41 11.09
C GLN A 233 -15.26 -3.03 10.82
N GLY A 234 -14.90 -2.79 9.56
CA GLY A 234 -14.59 -1.46 9.03
C GLY A 234 -15.71 -0.89 8.15
N PRO A 235 -15.70 0.43 7.88
CA PRO A 235 -16.61 1.06 6.92
C PRO A 235 -16.47 0.43 5.52
N THR A 236 -17.58 0.38 4.77
CA THR A 236 -17.63 -0.31 3.47
C THR A 236 -17.71 0.64 2.28
N GLU A 237 -17.95 1.93 2.52
CA GLU A 237 -17.99 3.00 1.51
C GLU A 237 -16.76 3.90 1.65
N VAL A 238 -15.58 3.31 1.46
CA VAL A 238 -14.30 3.95 1.81
C VAL A 238 -13.78 4.91 0.76
N LEU A 239 -14.25 4.84 -0.49
CA LEU A 239 -13.78 5.71 -1.58
C LEU A 239 -14.79 6.81 -1.89
N GLU A 240 -16.06 6.43 -2.10
CA GLU A 240 -17.10 7.31 -2.65
C GLU A 240 -18.18 7.69 -1.63
N GLY A 241 -18.19 7.04 -0.45
CA GLY A 241 -19.11 7.36 0.63
C GLY A 241 -19.04 8.82 1.06
N ARG A 242 -20.06 9.31 1.78
CA ARG A 242 -20.14 10.72 2.23
C ARG A 242 -18.87 11.25 2.91
N TYR A 243 -18.18 10.37 3.64
CA TYR A 243 -16.91 10.62 4.30
C TYR A 243 -15.84 9.65 3.79
N GLY A 244 -15.88 9.32 2.51
CA GLY A 244 -14.91 8.46 1.84
C GLY A 244 -13.66 9.22 1.43
N TYR A 245 -12.68 8.48 0.93
CA TYR A 245 -11.38 9.01 0.52
C TYR A 245 -11.53 10.11 -0.53
N PHE A 246 -12.29 9.89 -1.61
CA PHE A 246 -12.38 10.91 -2.66
C PHE A 246 -13.02 12.21 -2.15
N PRO A 247 -14.20 12.21 -1.48
CA PRO A 247 -14.76 13.47 -0.98
C PRO A 247 -13.91 14.20 0.04
N LEU A 248 -13.14 13.49 0.87
CA LEU A 248 -12.33 14.13 1.93
C LEU A 248 -10.93 14.58 1.48
N PHE A 249 -10.30 13.83 0.57
CA PHE A 249 -8.89 14.06 0.21
C PHE A 249 -8.72 14.60 -1.21
N GLU A 250 -9.47 14.08 -2.18
CA GLU A 250 -9.26 14.37 -3.60
C GLU A 250 -10.27 15.38 -4.17
N GLY A 251 -11.50 15.43 -3.68
CA GLY A 251 -12.57 16.27 -4.26
C GLY A 251 -13.15 15.67 -5.54
N LYS A 252 -12.64 16.07 -6.71
CA LYS A 252 -13.11 15.56 -8.01
C LYS A 252 -12.42 14.24 -8.37
N TYR A 253 -13.21 13.27 -8.81
CA TYR A 253 -12.73 11.93 -9.17
C TYR A 253 -13.57 11.33 -10.30
N ASP A 254 -13.04 10.27 -10.91
CA ASP A 254 -13.67 9.45 -11.92
C ASP A 254 -13.07 8.05 -11.86
N VAL A 255 -13.89 7.07 -11.51
CA VAL A 255 -13.48 5.66 -11.34
C VAL A 255 -13.79 4.82 -12.57
N GLU A 256 -14.54 5.32 -13.55
CA GLU A 256 -15.11 4.50 -14.63
C GLU A 256 -14.01 3.85 -15.47
N ASP A 257 -13.03 4.63 -15.90
CA ASP A 257 -11.90 4.15 -16.72
C ASP A 257 -11.12 3.05 -16.00
N VAL A 258 -10.86 3.24 -14.71
CA VAL A 258 -10.08 2.30 -13.91
C VAL A 258 -10.86 1.01 -13.70
N LEU A 259 -12.16 1.11 -13.38
CA LEU A 259 -13.03 -0.05 -13.18
C LEU A 259 -13.23 -0.85 -14.47
N ALA A 260 -13.30 -0.20 -15.62
CA ALA A 260 -13.43 -0.84 -16.93
C ALA A 260 -12.19 -1.66 -17.32
N ASN A 261 -11.02 -1.31 -16.77
CA ASN A 261 -9.73 -1.92 -17.10
C ASN A 261 -9.21 -2.92 -16.04
N LEU A 262 -10.02 -3.25 -15.02
CA LEU A 262 -9.60 -4.19 -13.97
C LEU A 262 -9.33 -5.59 -14.51
N GLY A 263 -8.10 -6.06 -14.31
CA GLY A 263 -7.64 -7.38 -14.75
C GLY A 263 -7.25 -7.45 -16.23
N SER A 264 -7.28 -6.34 -16.96
CA SER A 264 -6.76 -6.23 -18.33
C SER A 264 -5.58 -5.27 -18.45
N VAL A 265 -5.55 -4.21 -17.63
CA VAL A 265 -4.42 -3.27 -17.54
C VAL A 265 -3.78 -3.39 -16.17
N TRP A 266 -2.55 -3.91 -16.15
CA TRP A 266 -1.75 -4.03 -14.95
C TRP A 266 -0.92 -2.77 -14.73
N GLN A 267 -1.16 -2.08 -13.62
CA GLN A 267 -0.52 -0.79 -13.30
C GLN A 267 0.97 -0.96 -13.00
N VAL A 268 1.41 -2.16 -12.61
CA VAL A 268 2.83 -2.46 -12.44
C VAL A 268 3.63 -2.29 -13.73
N GLU A 269 3.01 -2.47 -14.89
CA GLU A 269 3.65 -2.25 -16.20
C GLU A 269 3.80 -0.75 -16.54
N GLN A 270 3.13 0.13 -15.79
CA GLN A 270 3.13 1.59 -15.99
C GLN A 270 3.99 2.34 -14.96
N ILE A 271 4.73 1.60 -14.13
CA ILE A 271 5.64 2.18 -13.14
C ILE A 271 6.96 2.55 -13.81
N GLY A 272 7.51 3.71 -13.42
CA GLY A 272 8.81 4.19 -13.87
C GLY A 272 9.88 4.04 -12.80
N HIS A 273 11.10 3.69 -13.23
CA HIS A 273 12.30 3.81 -12.40
C HIS A 273 12.69 5.28 -12.24
N LYS A 274 13.19 5.62 -11.06
CA LYS A 274 13.87 6.88 -10.85
C LYS A 274 15.34 6.77 -11.29
N PRO A 275 15.86 7.70 -12.10
CA PRO A 275 17.28 7.73 -12.44
C PRO A 275 18.15 8.23 -11.29
N PHE A 276 17.60 9.03 -10.36
CA PHE A 276 18.31 9.64 -9.24
C PHE A 276 17.51 9.55 -7.93
N PRO A 277 18.17 9.52 -6.75
CA PRO A 277 17.53 9.45 -5.44
C PRO A 277 17.00 10.82 -4.99
N CYS A 278 15.94 11.28 -5.64
CA CYS A 278 15.26 12.52 -5.28
C CYS A 278 13.79 12.55 -5.73
N GLY A 279 13.09 13.62 -5.33
CA GLY A 279 11.69 13.83 -5.68
C GLY A 279 11.47 13.79 -7.20
N ARG A 280 10.41 13.08 -7.64
CA ARG A 280 10.16 12.81 -9.07
C ARG A 280 10.13 14.06 -9.95
N LEU A 281 9.69 15.20 -9.39
CA LEU A 281 9.58 16.49 -10.08
C LEU A 281 10.94 17.10 -10.46
N THR A 282 12.07 16.64 -9.90
CA THR A 282 13.40 17.18 -10.21
C THR A 282 14.09 16.49 -11.39
N HIS A 283 13.44 15.51 -12.03
CA HIS A 283 14.06 14.68 -13.06
C HIS A 283 13.95 15.21 -14.50
N GLY A 284 13.19 16.28 -14.75
CA GLY A 284 12.93 16.82 -16.10
C GLY A 284 11.66 16.25 -16.71
#